data_AF-G5QKN1-F1
#
_entry.id   AF-G5QKN1-F1
#
_cell.length_a   1.000
_cell.length_b   1.000
_cell.length_c   1.000
_cell.angle_alpha   90.00
_cell.angle_beta   90.00
_cell.angle_gamma   90.00
#
_symmetry.space_group_name_H-M   'P 1'
#
loop_
_entity.id
_entity.type
_entity.pdbx_description
1 polymer ?
#
loop_
_entity_poly.entity_id
_entity_poly.type
_entity_poly.pdbx_seq_one_letter_code
_entity_poly.pdbx_strand_id
1 'polypeptide(L)'
;APWPIAAPPVNGNPAGFQVNYLPDTPSMSIQARRAYDTGSVTVYLKGLAVPVVISMTSGEPGNRDASQPTDSRVDLRIPQRGPAALPVSAPRQKVGLYDNTLQAFLDGVPPKEAQRIKTQGGVPDVQAWQLGDDIYLRSRADLRDAFDSALSSADGTHVWKMPVTPYVTFSVMGHNVPLTLELQ
;
A
#
# COMPACT_ATOMS: atom_id res chain seq x y z
N ALA A 1 -1.99 8.21 3.85
CA ALA A 1 -2.46 9.51 4.38
C ALA A 1 -3.14 9.27 5.73
N PRO A 2 -3.11 10.26 6.65
CA PRO A 2 -3.78 10.15 7.94
C PRO A 2 -5.30 9.95 7.79
N TRP A 3 -5.92 9.29 8.77
CA TRP A 3 -7.35 8.99 8.75
C TRP A 3 -8.10 9.82 9.81
N PRO A 4 -8.85 10.86 9.41
CA PRO A 4 -9.57 11.69 10.38
C PRO A 4 -10.65 10.92 11.12
N ILE A 5 -10.80 11.24 12.40
CA ILE A 5 -11.95 10.83 13.23
C ILE A 5 -13.18 11.59 12.72
N ALA A 6 -14.21 10.84 12.32
CA ALA A 6 -15.40 11.38 11.66
C ALA A 6 -16.49 11.87 12.62
N ALA A 7 -16.51 11.31 13.83
CA ALA A 7 -17.52 11.60 14.84
C ALA A 7 -16.91 11.44 16.24
N PRO A 8 -17.52 12.04 17.28
CA PRO A 8 -17.10 11.81 18.66
C PRO A 8 -16.93 10.32 18.96
N PRO A 9 -15.77 9.87 19.48
CA PRO A 9 -15.58 8.47 19.86
C PRO A 9 -16.58 8.04 20.93
N VAL A 10 -17.11 6.83 20.81
CA VAL A 10 -18.07 6.27 21.78
C VAL A 10 -17.29 5.52 22.86
N ASN A 11 -17.27 6.07 24.07
CA ASN A 11 -16.60 5.48 25.23
C ASN A 11 -17.54 4.54 25.98
N GLY A 12 -17.22 3.25 25.99
CA GLY A 12 -17.97 2.20 26.68
C GLY A 12 -17.81 2.20 28.21
N ASN A 13 -16.86 2.97 28.75
CA ASN A 13 -16.67 3.13 30.20
C ASN A 13 -16.16 4.55 30.56
N PRO A 14 -17.05 5.56 30.57
CA PRO A 14 -16.68 6.94 30.89
C PRO A 14 -16.33 7.18 32.37
N ALA A 15 -16.70 6.26 33.26
CA ALA A 15 -16.32 6.33 34.67
C ALA A 15 -14.84 5.94 34.88
N GLY A 16 -14.37 4.95 34.12
CA GLY A 16 -13.00 4.43 34.16
C GLY A 16 -12.01 5.17 33.27
N PHE A 17 -12.47 5.67 32.12
CA PHE A 17 -11.62 6.30 31.11
C PHE A 17 -12.16 7.65 30.66
N GLN A 18 -11.29 8.65 30.54
CA GLN A 18 -11.57 9.88 29.82
C GLN A 18 -11.04 9.77 28.39
N VAL A 19 -11.90 10.09 27.43
CA VAL A 19 -11.53 10.15 26.01
C VAL A 19 -11.71 11.57 25.53
N ASN A 20 -10.64 12.17 25.02
CA ASN A 20 -10.68 13.46 24.32
C ASN A 20 -10.25 13.24 22.87
N TYR A 21 -10.80 14.02 21.94
CA TYR A 21 -10.43 13.92 20.52
C TYR A 21 -10.37 15.31 19.90
N LEU A 22 -9.63 15.40 18.80
CA LEU A 22 -9.57 16.61 17.98
C LEU A 22 -10.38 16.38 16.69
N PRO A 23 -11.46 17.15 16.46
CA PRO A 23 -12.28 17.03 15.26
C PRO A 23 -11.47 17.16 13.97
N ASP A 24 -11.82 16.39 12.94
CA ASP A 24 -11.14 16.35 11.63
C ASP A 24 -9.64 16.00 11.67
N THR A 25 -9.15 15.49 12.79
CA THR A 25 -7.78 14.98 12.94
C THR A 25 -7.78 13.45 13.17
N PRO A 26 -6.66 12.75 12.95
CA PRO A 26 -6.51 11.34 13.31
C PRO A 26 -6.19 11.12 14.81
N SER A 27 -6.29 12.15 15.65
CA SER A 27 -5.73 12.15 16.99
C SER A 27 -6.79 12.16 18.09
N MET A 28 -6.60 11.28 19.07
CA MET A 28 -7.36 11.21 20.32
C MET A 28 -6.42 10.90 21.47
N SER A 29 -6.81 11.30 22.68
CA SER A 29 -6.14 10.93 23.92
C SER A 29 -7.08 10.16 24.82
N ILE A 30 -6.51 9.18 25.51
CA ILE A 30 -7.21 8.31 26.46
C ILE A 30 -6.46 8.42 27.78
N GLN A 31 -7.18 8.73 28.85
CA GLN A 31 -6.62 8.82 30.19
C GLN A 31 -7.43 7.93 31.13
N ALA A 32 -6.76 7.01 31.81
CA ALA A 32 -7.37 6.24 32.88
C ALA A 32 -7.69 7.16 34.08
N ARG A 33 -8.89 7.01 34.64
CA ARG A 33 -9.35 7.71 35.85
C ARG A 33 -9.24 6.86 37.11
N ARG A 34 -9.19 5.54 36.95
CA ARG A 34 -9.11 4.54 38.01
C ARG A 34 -8.13 3.44 37.61
N ALA A 35 -7.49 2.82 38.60
CA ALA A 35 -6.74 1.59 38.39
C ALA A 35 -7.69 0.39 38.34
N TYR A 36 -7.26 -0.68 37.68
CA TYR A 36 -7.92 -1.96 37.49
C TYR A 36 -9.26 -1.86 36.76
N ASP A 37 -9.36 -0.92 35.82
CA ASP A 37 -10.57 -0.71 35.04
C ASP A 37 -10.41 -1.29 33.63
N THR A 38 -11.53 -1.66 33.02
CA THR A 38 -11.56 -2.19 31.65
C THR A 38 -12.66 -1.50 30.86
N GLY A 39 -12.44 -1.31 29.57
CA GLY A 39 -13.42 -0.66 28.72
C GLY A 39 -13.06 -0.73 27.26
N SER A 40 -13.90 -0.14 26.43
CA SER A 40 -13.62 0.01 25.01
C SER A 40 -13.98 1.40 24.53
N VAL A 41 -13.34 1.83 23.45
CA VAL A 41 -13.69 3.04 22.72
C VAL A 41 -13.90 2.68 21.25
N THR A 42 -15.06 3.07 20.71
CA THR A 42 -15.38 2.90 19.29
C THR A 42 -15.09 4.20 18.56
N VAL A 43 -14.23 4.11 17.55
CA VAL A 43 -13.74 5.24 16.75
C VAL A 43 -14.29 5.13 15.34
N TYR A 44 -15.02 6.15 14.92
CA TYR A 44 -15.51 6.29 13.55
C TYR A 44 -14.49 7.04 12.72
N LEU A 45 -14.04 6.42 11.63
CA LEU A 45 -13.02 6.97 10.74
C LEU A 45 -13.66 7.40 9.42
N LYS A 46 -13.27 8.57 8.91
CA LYS A 46 -13.92 9.20 7.74
C LYS A 46 -13.86 8.32 6.50
N GLY A 47 -15.02 7.90 5.97
CA GLY A 47 -15.09 7.04 4.79
C GLY A 47 -14.78 5.55 5.04
N LEU A 48 -14.55 5.15 6.30
CA LEU A 48 -14.47 3.74 6.67
C LEU A 48 -15.86 3.27 7.14
N ALA A 49 -16.43 2.28 6.45
CA ALA A 49 -17.78 1.79 6.76
C ALA A 49 -17.87 1.04 8.09
N VAL A 50 -16.78 0.39 8.51
CA VAL A 50 -16.70 -0.39 9.75
C VAL A 50 -15.89 0.39 10.78
N PRO A 51 -16.42 0.66 11.99
CA PRO A 51 -15.69 1.40 13.00
C PRO A 51 -14.55 0.57 13.60
N VAL A 52 -13.54 1.25 14.15
CA VAL A 52 -12.43 0.62 14.87
C VAL A 52 -12.76 0.62 16.36
N VAL A 53 -12.68 -0.55 17.00
CA VAL A 53 -12.89 -0.69 18.44
C VAL A 53 -11.54 -0.95 19.12
N ILE A 54 -11.21 -0.14 20.12
CA ILE A 54 -9.98 -0.25 20.90
C ILE A 54 -10.38 -0.68 22.31
N SER A 55 -9.86 -1.81 22.76
CA SER A 55 -9.99 -2.26 24.15
C SER A 55 -8.93 -1.60 25.02
N MET A 56 -9.31 -1.18 26.22
CA MET A 56 -8.48 -0.43 27.15
C MET A 56 -8.52 -1.10 28.51
N THR A 57 -7.37 -1.15 29.17
CA THR A 57 -7.22 -1.64 30.54
C THR A 57 -6.30 -0.70 31.30
N SER A 58 -6.63 -0.39 32.55
CA SER A 58 -5.79 0.46 33.40
C SER A 58 -5.17 -0.34 34.54
N GLY A 59 -3.85 -0.45 34.58
CA GLY A 59 -3.14 -1.17 35.64
C GLY A 59 -3.35 -2.69 35.62
N GLU A 60 -2.45 -3.41 36.27
CA GLU A 60 -2.47 -4.87 36.33
C GLU A 60 -2.84 -5.33 37.74
N PRO A 61 -3.92 -6.11 37.96
CA PRO A 61 -4.43 -6.49 39.28
C PRO A 61 -3.39 -7.09 40.26
N GLY A 62 -2.28 -7.64 39.75
CA GLY A 62 -1.19 -8.22 40.53
C GLY A 62 -0.03 -7.28 40.83
N ASN A 63 0.05 -6.11 40.20
CA ASN A 63 1.16 -5.18 40.35
C ASN A 63 0.79 -4.04 41.32
N ARG A 64 1.46 -4.00 42.48
CA ARG A 64 1.25 -2.97 43.53
C ARG A 64 2.18 -1.77 43.40
N ASP A 65 3.03 -1.73 42.38
CA ASP A 65 3.97 -0.63 42.18
C ASP A 65 3.23 0.67 41.85
N ALA A 66 3.70 1.78 42.45
CA ALA A 66 3.17 3.11 42.19
C ALA A 66 3.45 3.60 40.75
N SER A 67 4.40 2.98 40.07
CA SER A 67 4.74 3.22 38.66
C SER A 67 4.35 1.99 37.86
N GLN A 68 3.42 2.16 36.91
CA GLN A 68 2.95 1.10 36.03
C GLN A 68 3.38 1.42 34.59
N PRO A 69 3.81 0.43 33.80
CA PRO A 69 4.05 0.63 32.39
C PRO A 69 2.76 1.14 31.73
N THR A 70 2.87 2.23 30.99
CA THR A 70 1.74 2.87 30.31
C THR A 70 2.08 3.03 28.84
N ASP A 71 1.13 2.71 27.96
CA ASP A 71 1.25 3.00 26.54
C ASP A 71 1.15 4.51 26.32
N SER A 72 2.30 5.17 26.16
CA SER A 72 2.37 6.62 25.94
C SER A 72 1.86 7.05 24.56
N ARG A 73 2.00 6.16 23.57
CA ARG A 73 1.55 6.37 22.19
C ARG A 73 1.24 5.04 21.51
N VAL A 74 0.10 5.00 20.83
CA VAL A 74 -0.30 3.89 19.97
C VAL A 74 -0.61 4.45 18.58
N ASP A 75 0.10 3.98 17.55
CA ASP A 75 -0.16 4.31 16.15
C ASP A 75 -0.86 3.13 15.46
N LEU A 76 -2.13 3.31 15.08
CA LEU A 76 -2.88 2.32 14.31
C LEU A 76 -2.71 2.53 12.81
N ARG A 77 -2.38 1.45 12.09
CA ARG A 77 -2.37 1.42 10.62
C ARG A 77 -3.61 0.74 10.09
N ILE A 78 -4.41 1.47 9.31
CA ILE A 78 -5.54 0.90 8.59
C ILE A 78 -5.06 0.41 7.22
N PRO A 79 -5.23 -0.88 6.87
CA PRO A 79 -4.78 -1.46 5.60
C PRO A 79 -5.73 -1.10 4.45
N GLN A 80 -6.09 0.19 4.33
CA GLN A 80 -6.92 0.72 3.27
C GLN A 80 -6.41 2.10 2.83
N ARG A 81 -6.87 2.57 1.67
CA ARG A 81 -6.59 3.94 1.23
C ARG A 81 -7.42 4.91 2.07
N GLY A 82 -6.72 5.78 2.80
CA GLY A 82 -7.36 6.84 3.59
C GLY A 82 -8.05 7.89 2.70
N PRO A 83 -8.99 8.67 3.25
CA PRO A 83 -9.80 9.64 2.50
C PRO A 83 -9.00 10.82 1.94
N ALA A 84 -7.87 11.17 2.57
CA ALA A 84 -6.93 12.17 2.08
C ALA A 84 -5.73 11.52 1.38
N ALA A 85 -5.79 10.22 1.05
CA ALA A 85 -4.81 9.64 0.16
C ALA A 85 -4.96 10.39 -1.15
N LEU A 86 -3.91 11.12 -1.53
CA LEU A 86 -3.77 11.56 -2.90
C LEU A 86 -4.05 10.32 -3.74
N PRO A 87 -4.84 10.45 -4.83
CA PRO A 87 -4.79 9.42 -5.83
C PRO A 87 -3.30 9.19 -6.06
N VAL A 88 -2.84 7.97 -5.80
CA VAL A 88 -1.63 7.52 -6.47
C VAL A 88 -1.92 7.95 -7.88
N SER A 89 -1.15 8.91 -8.42
CA SER A 89 -1.15 9.12 -9.85
C SER A 89 -0.94 7.71 -10.35
N ALA A 90 -2.03 7.06 -10.79
CA ALA A 90 -1.90 5.97 -11.71
C ALA A 90 -0.96 6.62 -12.72
N PRO A 91 0.28 6.11 -12.89
CA PRO A 91 1.09 6.62 -13.98
C PRO A 91 0.14 6.68 -15.13
N ARG A 92 -0.11 7.92 -15.64
CA ARG A 92 -1.29 8.21 -16.45
C ARG A 92 -1.46 6.99 -17.31
N GLN A 93 -2.51 6.20 -17.07
CA GLN A 93 -2.85 5.17 -18.03
C GLN A 93 -3.36 6.02 -19.19
N LYS A 94 -2.42 6.57 -19.96
CA LYS A 94 -2.47 6.49 -21.39
C LYS A 94 -2.50 4.98 -21.61
N VAL A 95 -3.71 4.41 -21.50
CA VAL A 95 -4.15 3.46 -22.50
C VAL A 95 -3.92 4.23 -23.78
N GLY A 96 -2.71 4.07 -24.33
CA GLY A 96 -2.35 4.70 -25.58
C GLY A 96 -3.39 4.18 -26.56
N LEU A 97 -4.17 5.10 -27.13
CA LEU A 97 -4.79 4.84 -28.43
C LEU A 97 -3.73 4.15 -29.29
N TYR A 98 -3.92 2.86 -29.57
CA TYR A 98 -3.10 2.01 -30.44
C TYR A 98 -1.61 2.42 -30.55
N ASP A 99 -0.81 2.07 -29.53
CA ASP A 99 0.64 2.12 -29.66
C ASP A 99 1.15 0.84 -30.34
N ASN A 100 1.43 0.94 -31.65
CA ASN A 100 1.93 -0.17 -32.45
C ASN A 100 3.21 -0.81 -31.86
N THR A 101 4.01 -0.03 -31.14
CA THR A 101 5.23 -0.54 -30.50
C THR A 101 4.89 -1.46 -29.35
N LEU A 102 4.02 -1.02 -28.43
CA LEU A 102 3.54 -1.85 -27.32
C LEU A 102 2.81 -3.10 -27.81
N GLN A 103 2.03 -2.98 -28.88
CA GLN A 103 1.36 -4.13 -29.51
C GLN A 103 2.39 -5.13 -30.05
N ALA A 104 3.43 -4.65 -30.75
CA ALA A 104 4.50 -5.52 -31.27
C ALA A 104 5.24 -6.27 -30.16
N PHE A 105 5.51 -5.61 -29.03
CA PHE A 105 6.04 -6.28 -27.84
C PHE A 105 5.06 -7.32 -27.29
N LEU A 106 3.76 -7.00 -27.19
CA LEU A 106 2.74 -7.90 -26.65
C LEU A 106 2.60 -9.18 -27.50
N ASP A 107 2.63 -9.01 -28.82
CA ASP A 107 2.59 -10.06 -29.84
C ASP A 107 3.89 -10.89 -29.90
N GLY A 108 4.93 -10.49 -29.16
CA GLY A 108 6.21 -11.18 -29.12
C GLY A 108 7.10 -10.94 -30.34
N VAL A 109 6.81 -9.90 -31.13
CA VAL A 109 7.55 -9.47 -32.32
C VAL A 109 8.12 -8.05 -32.11
N PRO A 110 9.06 -7.86 -31.17
CA PRO A 110 9.62 -6.54 -30.87
C PRO A 110 10.27 -5.91 -32.11
N PRO A 111 10.31 -4.56 -32.21
CA PRO A 111 11.03 -3.86 -33.28
C PRO A 111 12.49 -4.29 -33.40
N LYS A 112 13.08 -4.20 -34.59
CA LYS A 112 14.44 -4.68 -34.84
C LYS A 112 15.51 -3.92 -34.06
N GLU A 113 15.19 -2.68 -33.71
CA GLU A 113 16.03 -1.77 -32.94
C GLU A 113 16.01 -2.09 -31.45
N ALA A 114 15.07 -2.94 -30.98
CA ALA A 114 14.96 -3.31 -29.58
C ALA A 114 16.04 -4.33 -29.20
N GLN A 115 16.84 -3.99 -28.20
CA GLN A 115 17.89 -4.85 -27.67
C GLN A 115 17.34 -5.71 -26.55
N ARG A 116 17.58 -7.02 -26.59
CA ARG A 116 17.10 -7.93 -25.55
C ARG A 116 17.94 -7.78 -24.28
N ILE A 117 17.28 -7.52 -23.16
CA ILE A 117 17.89 -7.43 -21.83
C ILE A 117 17.85 -8.80 -21.18
N LYS A 118 18.97 -9.22 -20.57
CA LYS A 118 18.97 -10.41 -19.72
C LYS A 118 18.37 -10.09 -18.36
N THR A 119 17.50 -10.97 -17.88
CA THR A 119 16.81 -10.81 -16.61
C THR A 119 17.29 -11.86 -15.62
N GLN A 120 17.58 -11.47 -14.39
CA GLN A 120 17.89 -12.39 -13.30
C GLN A 120 16.89 -12.23 -12.15
N GLY A 121 16.37 -13.33 -11.63
CA GLY A 121 15.43 -13.31 -10.50
C GLY A 121 14.42 -14.44 -10.56
N GLY A 122 13.48 -14.43 -9.61
CA GLY A 122 12.48 -15.49 -9.44
C GLY A 122 11.14 -15.25 -10.16
N VAL A 123 11.08 -14.30 -11.10
CA VAL A 123 9.82 -13.97 -11.80
C VAL A 123 9.67 -14.86 -13.02
N PRO A 124 8.58 -15.65 -13.14
CA PRO A 124 8.38 -16.55 -14.27
C PRO A 124 8.02 -15.78 -15.54
N ASP A 125 8.47 -16.32 -16.69
CA ASP A 125 8.06 -15.89 -18.04
C ASP A 125 8.16 -14.38 -18.31
N VAL A 126 9.18 -13.71 -17.75
CA VAL A 126 9.48 -12.31 -18.07
C VAL A 126 10.38 -12.24 -19.29
N GLN A 127 10.06 -11.34 -20.20
CA GLN A 127 10.94 -10.91 -21.26
C GLN A 127 11.16 -9.40 -21.14
N ALA A 128 12.40 -8.95 -21.35
CA ALA A 128 12.77 -7.56 -21.24
C ALA A 128 13.55 -7.11 -22.47
N TRP A 129 13.29 -5.88 -22.91
CA TRP A 129 14.02 -5.24 -24.01
C TRP A 129 14.26 -3.77 -23.69
N GLN A 130 15.32 -3.21 -24.26
CA GLN A 130 15.58 -1.78 -24.31
C GLN A 130 15.33 -1.27 -25.73
N LEU A 131 14.63 -0.15 -25.86
CA LEU A 131 14.46 0.55 -27.13
C LEU A 131 14.58 2.06 -26.86
N GLY A 132 15.69 2.64 -27.30
CA GLY A 132 16.05 4.01 -26.94
C GLY A 132 16.34 4.14 -25.44
N ASP A 133 15.70 5.13 -24.81
CA ASP A 133 15.84 5.44 -23.38
C ASP A 133 14.80 4.73 -22.50
N ASP A 134 14.04 3.80 -23.08
CA ASP A 134 12.95 3.09 -22.43
C ASP A 134 13.21 1.58 -22.40
N ILE A 135 12.73 0.93 -21.34
CA ILE A 135 12.65 -0.51 -21.25
C ILE A 135 11.21 -0.99 -21.39
N TYR A 136 11.06 -2.17 -21.99
CA TYR A 136 9.81 -2.84 -22.24
C TYR A 136 9.84 -4.20 -21.56
N LEU A 137 8.90 -4.42 -20.64
CA LEU A 137 8.77 -5.66 -19.89
C LEU A 137 7.50 -6.37 -20.32
N ARG A 138 7.60 -7.65 -20.69
CA ARG A 138 6.46 -8.51 -21.02
C ARG A 138 6.38 -9.65 -20.01
N SER A 139 5.24 -9.79 -19.33
CA SER A 139 5.02 -10.88 -18.37
C SER A 139 3.53 -11.09 -18.09
N ARG A 140 3.20 -12.23 -17.48
CA ARG A 140 1.88 -12.49 -16.86
C ARG A 140 1.87 -12.22 -15.35
N ALA A 141 3.03 -11.93 -14.76
CA ALA A 141 3.14 -11.49 -13.36
C ALA A 141 2.85 -9.99 -13.24
N ASP A 142 2.30 -9.53 -12.11
CA ASP A 142 1.92 -8.13 -11.94
C ASP A 142 3.13 -7.25 -11.59
N LEU A 143 3.46 -6.27 -12.43
CA LEU A 143 4.47 -5.26 -12.10
C LEU A 143 4.00 -4.37 -10.94
N ARG A 144 4.89 -4.10 -9.97
CA ARG A 144 4.62 -3.27 -8.79
C ARG A 144 5.19 -1.87 -8.87
N ASP A 145 6.19 -1.67 -9.71
CA ASP A 145 6.84 -0.38 -9.90
C ASP A 145 6.06 0.54 -10.84
N ALA A 146 6.40 1.82 -10.78
CA ALA A 146 5.84 2.82 -11.68
C ALA A 146 6.36 2.62 -13.11
N PHE A 147 5.45 2.73 -14.08
CA PHE A 147 5.73 2.62 -15.51
C PHE A 147 5.13 3.84 -16.23
N ASP A 148 5.44 4.08 -17.50
CA ASP A 148 4.88 5.20 -18.26
C ASP A 148 3.59 4.83 -18.99
N SER A 149 3.57 3.65 -19.60
CA SER A 149 2.41 3.10 -20.30
C SER A 149 2.39 1.58 -20.24
N ALA A 150 1.21 1.00 -20.44
CA ALA A 150 1.05 -0.45 -20.45
C ALA A 150 -0.03 -0.87 -21.44
N LEU A 151 0.10 -2.10 -21.95
CA LEU A 151 -0.89 -2.78 -22.78
C LEU A 151 -1.12 -4.19 -22.24
N SER A 152 -2.37 -4.67 -22.33
CA SER A 152 -2.76 -5.98 -21.78
C SER A 152 -3.53 -6.78 -22.82
N SER A 153 -3.29 -8.08 -22.86
CA SER A 153 -4.05 -9.05 -23.64
C SER A 153 -5.10 -9.75 -22.76
N ALA A 154 -6.12 -10.33 -23.39
CA ALA A 154 -7.15 -11.10 -22.71
C ALA A 154 -6.62 -12.39 -22.07
N ASP A 155 -5.45 -12.87 -22.48
CA ASP A 155 -4.77 -14.02 -21.89
C ASP A 155 -4.05 -13.69 -20.57
N GLY A 156 -4.07 -12.44 -20.11
CA GLY A 156 -3.39 -11.98 -18.91
C GLY A 156 -1.90 -11.71 -19.13
N THR A 157 -1.42 -11.63 -20.37
CA THR A 157 -0.11 -11.08 -20.70
C THR A 157 -0.18 -9.56 -20.71
N HIS A 158 0.81 -8.94 -20.11
CA HIS A 158 0.95 -7.50 -20.04
C HIS A 158 2.31 -7.08 -20.59
N VAL A 159 2.35 -5.88 -21.17
CA VAL A 159 3.57 -5.18 -21.53
C VAL A 159 3.58 -3.84 -20.85
N TRP A 160 4.69 -3.47 -20.20
CA TRP A 160 4.92 -2.16 -19.61
C TRP A 160 6.09 -1.48 -20.29
N LYS A 161 5.95 -0.18 -20.54
CA LYS A 161 7.02 0.73 -20.94
C LYS A 161 7.40 1.58 -19.73
N MET A 162 8.69 1.75 -19.46
CA MET A 162 9.17 2.55 -18.34
C MET A 162 10.59 3.07 -18.61
N PRO A 163 11.07 4.10 -17.87
CA PRO A 163 12.46 4.53 -17.98
C PRO A 163 13.44 3.42 -17.58
N VAL A 164 14.65 3.48 -18.12
CA VAL A 164 15.73 2.53 -17.80
C VAL A 164 15.97 2.46 -16.29
N THR A 165 15.88 1.25 -15.74
CA THR A 165 16.15 0.94 -14.33
C THR A 165 16.87 -0.41 -14.23
N PRO A 166 17.83 -0.58 -13.31
CA PRO A 166 18.54 -1.85 -13.13
C PRO A 166 17.73 -2.90 -12.37
N TYR A 167 16.65 -2.52 -11.68
CA TYR A 167 15.81 -3.43 -10.90
C TYR A 167 14.34 -3.07 -11.02
N VAL A 168 13.49 -4.10 -11.04
CA VAL A 168 12.04 -3.99 -10.96
C VAL A 168 11.45 -5.05 -10.03
N THR A 169 10.26 -4.82 -9.50
CA THR A 169 9.56 -5.70 -8.57
C THR A 169 8.25 -6.18 -9.18
N PHE A 170 8.06 -7.50 -9.18
CA PHE A 170 6.80 -8.13 -9.56
C PHE A 170 6.09 -8.71 -8.36
N SER A 171 4.78 -8.89 -8.45
CA SER A 171 4.05 -9.78 -7.55
C SER A 171 3.84 -11.13 -8.21
N VAL A 172 4.36 -12.15 -7.55
CA VAL A 172 4.22 -13.55 -7.95
C VAL A 172 3.53 -14.26 -6.79
N MET A 173 2.32 -14.78 -7.02
CA MET A 173 1.52 -15.46 -6.00
C MET A 173 1.33 -14.63 -4.71
N GLY A 174 1.21 -13.31 -4.83
CA GLY A 174 1.04 -12.39 -3.70
C GLY A 174 2.34 -11.98 -2.99
N HIS A 175 3.50 -12.49 -3.42
CA HIS A 175 4.81 -12.10 -2.88
C HIS A 175 5.52 -11.11 -3.79
N ASN A 176 6.21 -10.13 -3.21
CA ASN A 176 7.08 -9.22 -3.95
C ASN A 176 8.37 -9.95 -4.32
N VAL A 177 8.63 -10.10 -5.60
CA VAL A 177 9.81 -10.77 -6.15
C VAL A 177 10.59 -9.75 -6.98
N PRO A 178 11.83 -9.42 -6.59
CA PRO A 178 12.68 -8.54 -7.38
C PRO A 178 13.19 -9.26 -8.64
N LEU A 179 13.40 -8.47 -9.68
CA LEU A 179 14.00 -8.85 -10.94
C LEU A 179 15.10 -7.84 -11.29
N THR A 180 16.29 -8.35 -11.52
CA THR A 180 17.45 -7.57 -11.98
C THR A 180 17.48 -7.56 -13.51
N LEU A 181 17.75 -6.39 -14.07
CA LEU A 181 17.91 -6.17 -15.50
C LEU A 181 19.39 -5.93 -15.80
N GLU A 182 20.02 -6.81 -16.58
CA GLU A 182 21.38 -6.61 -17.06
C GLU A 182 21.38 -5.62 -18.23
N LEU A 183 21.47 -4.34 -17.89
CA LEU A 183 21.62 -3.25 -18.86
C LEU A 183 23.03 -3.34 -19.49
N GLN A 184 23.12 -3.09 -20.79
CA GLN A 184 24.39 -3.10 -21.54
C GLN A 184 25.04 -1.72 -21.63
#